data_AF-A0A537JP49-F1
#
_entry.id   AF-A0A537JP49-F1
#
_cell.length_a   1.000
_cell.length_b   1.000
_cell.length_c   1.000
_cell.angle_alpha   90.00
_cell.angle_beta   90.00
_cell.angle_gamma   90.00
#
_symmetry.space_group_name_H-M   'P 1'
#
loop_
_entity.id
_entity.type
_entity.pdbx_description
1 polymer ?
#
loop_
_entity_poly.entity_id
_entity_poly.type
_entity_poly.pdbx_seq_one_letter_code
_entity_poly.pdbx_strand_id
1 'polypeptide(L)'
;MTLQPLIATAGIFPSQGGGAGSAAFIGQIATFAGNFAPLGWEPADGRLLPITSNAALFSILGTTYGGNGITTFALPDLQGRVAVGADGAHPLGLTFGEESTALTAPQLPPHDHTLPGGGVTGSTGGGQPVNNDQPSLAVTYLIAVTGIFPGHGSGADFDP
;
A
#
# COMPACT_ATOMS: atom_id res chain seq x y z
N MET A 1 14.44 -7.86 19.73
CA MET A 1 14.02 -8.93 18.80
C MET A 1 13.91 -8.31 17.41
N THR A 2 14.85 -8.60 16.52
CA THR A 2 14.81 -8.11 15.12
C THR A 2 14.17 -9.20 14.26
N LEU A 3 13.05 -8.89 13.60
CA LEU A 3 12.51 -9.76 12.56
C LEU A 3 13.52 -9.78 11.41
N GLN A 4 14.15 -10.92 11.15
CA GLN A 4 15.00 -11.10 9.99
C GLN A 4 14.10 -11.39 8.78
N PRO A 5 14.07 -10.54 7.75
CA PRO A 5 13.34 -10.85 6.53
C PRO A 5 14.06 -12.01 5.82
N LEU A 6 13.34 -13.09 5.55
CA LEU A 6 13.85 -14.21 4.76
C LEU A 6 13.34 -14.07 3.31
N ILE A 7 14.24 -14.25 2.35
CA ILE A 7 13.90 -14.32 0.93
C ILE A 7 13.86 -15.81 0.55
N ALA A 8 12.76 -16.25 -0.06
CA ALA A 8 12.68 -17.61 -0.59
C ALA A 8 13.65 -17.78 -1.77
N THR A 9 14.64 -18.65 -1.64
CA THR A 9 15.64 -18.94 -2.68
C THR A 9 15.28 -20.14 -3.56
N ALA A 10 14.19 -20.84 -3.24
CA ALA A 10 13.60 -21.93 -4.02
C ALA A 10 12.07 -21.88 -3.89
N GLY A 11 11.34 -22.07 -5.00
CA GLY A 11 9.87 -21.98 -5.05
C GLY A 11 9.34 -22.18 -6.46
N ILE A 12 8.02 -22.08 -6.66
CA ILE A 12 7.43 -22.08 -8.01
C ILE A 12 7.97 -20.86 -8.74
N PHE A 13 8.68 -21.08 -9.84
CA PHE A 13 9.23 -19.99 -10.65
C PHE A 13 8.08 -19.11 -11.16
N PRO A 14 8.14 -17.77 -10.99
CA PRO A 14 7.19 -16.86 -11.62
C PRO A 14 7.40 -16.93 -13.13
N SER A 15 6.67 -17.82 -13.81
CA SER A 15 6.78 -17.99 -15.25
C SER A 15 6.00 -16.87 -15.95
N GLN A 16 6.60 -16.28 -16.98
CA GLN A 16 5.91 -15.35 -17.89
C GLN A 16 5.00 -16.11 -18.89
N GLY A 17 5.05 -17.45 -18.88
CA GLY A 17 4.20 -18.32 -19.68
C GLY A 17 4.22 -19.75 -19.11
N GLY A 18 3.08 -20.19 -18.57
CA GLY A 18 2.82 -21.58 -18.18
C GLY A 18 2.58 -21.78 -16.68
N GLY A 19 1.31 -22.06 -16.33
CA GLY A 19 0.87 -22.62 -15.05
C GLY A 19 0.74 -21.61 -13.92
N ALA A 20 -0.45 -21.01 -13.77
CA ALA A 20 -0.81 -20.26 -12.56
C ALA A 20 -0.58 -21.16 -11.34
N GLY A 21 0.42 -20.84 -10.51
CA GLY A 21 0.51 -21.30 -9.14
C GLY A 21 -0.61 -20.65 -8.32
N SER A 22 -1.86 -21.03 -8.62
CA SER A 22 -3.10 -20.49 -8.08
C SER A 22 -3.35 -20.97 -6.64
N ALA A 23 -2.42 -20.68 -5.73
CA ALA A 23 -2.67 -20.73 -4.30
C ALA A 23 -3.05 -19.36 -3.71
N ALA A 24 -2.92 -18.27 -4.48
CA ALA A 24 -3.31 -16.93 -4.05
C ALA A 24 -4.82 -16.72 -4.22
N PHE A 25 -5.42 -16.01 -3.26
CA PHE A 25 -6.79 -15.52 -3.39
C PHE A 25 -6.80 -14.30 -4.32
N ILE A 26 -7.84 -14.18 -5.15
CA ILE A 26 -8.04 -12.97 -5.97
C ILE A 26 -8.10 -11.76 -5.02
N GLY A 27 -7.40 -10.68 -5.38
CA GLY A 27 -7.30 -9.46 -4.58
C GLY A 27 -6.25 -9.50 -3.46
N GLN A 28 -5.52 -10.61 -3.29
CA GLN A 28 -4.41 -10.68 -2.35
C GLN A 28 -3.25 -9.78 -2.78
N ILE A 29 -2.65 -9.07 -1.82
CA ILE A 29 -1.43 -8.28 -2.03
C ILE A 29 -0.22 -9.07 -1.54
N ALA A 30 0.84 -9.08 -2.33
CA ALA A 30 2.13 -9.68 -1.98
C ALA A 30 3.27 -8.71 -2.28
N THR A 31 4.33 -8.77 -1.47
CA THR A 31 5.59 -8.07 -1.76
C THR A 31 6.43 -8.90 -2.74
N PHE A 32 7.01 -8.22 -3.72
CA PHE A 32 7.81 -8.82 -4.78
C PHE A 32 9.10 -8.02 -4.98
N ALA A 33 10.23 -8.73 -4.98
CA ALA A 33 11.55 -8.13 -5.11
C ALA A 33 11.97 -7.88 -6.58
N GLY A 34 11.16 -8.28 -7.56
CA GLY A 34 11.44 -8.09 -8.99
C GLY A 34 10.69 -6.90 -9.60
N ASN A 35 11.11 -6.48 -10.79
CA ASN A 35 10.57 -5.31 -11.50
C ASN A 35 9.58 -5.69 -12.64
N PHE A 36 8.87 -6.80 -12.51
CA PHE A 36 7.85 -7.23 -13.47
C PHE A 36 6.69 -7.91 -12.75
N ALA A 37 5.50 -7.90 -13.34
CA ALA A 37 4.37 -8.63 -12.81
C ALA A 37 4.31 -10.04 -13.46
N PRO A 38 4.37 -11.12 -12.66
CA PRO A 38 4.13 -12.47 -13.16
C PRO A 38 2.69 -12.64 -13.67
N LEU A 39 2.43 -13.68 -14.46
CA LEU A 39 1.09 -13.97 -14.96
C LEU A 39 0.09 -14.12 -13.80
N GLY A 40 -1.07 -13.48 -13.93
CA GLY A 40 -2.12 -13.50 -12.90
C GLY A 40 -1.90 -12.52 -11.74
N TRP A 41 -0.83 -11.73 -11.80
CA TRP A 41 -0.54 -10.63 -10.91
C TRP A 41 -0.43 -9.33 -11.71
N GLU A 42 -0.79 -8.23 -11.08
CA GLU A 42 -0.54 -6.88 -11.58
C GLU A 42 0.14 -6.07 -10.49
N PRO A 43 0.93 -5.03 -10.81
CA PRO A 43 1.45 -4.14 -9.78
C PRO A 43 0.32 -3.33 -9.16
N ALA A 44 0.40 -3.10 -7.85
CA ALA A 44 -0.52 -2.23 -7.12
C ALA A 44 -0.11 -0.75 -7.34
N ASP A 45 -0.37 -0.25 -8.55
CA ASP A 45 0.05 1.06 -9.05
C ASP A 45 -1.11 2.02 -9.34
N GLY A 46 -2.32 1.75 -8.84
CA GLY A 46 -3.47 2.62 -9.04
C GLY A 46 -4.10 2.57 -10.44
N ARG A 47 -3.63 1.70 -11.35
CA ARG A 47 -4.16 1.65 -12.73
C ARG A 47 -5.64 1.32 -12.77
N LEU A 48 -6.31 1.82 -13.80
CA LEU A 48 -7.69 1.46 -14.13
C LEU A 48 -7.73 0.15 -14.91
N LEU A 49 -8.56 -0.79 -14.46
CA LEU A 49 -8.83 -2.05 -15.14
C LEU A 49 -10.30 -2.11 -15.62
N PRO A 50 -10.56 -2.76 -16.78
CA PRO A 50 -11.91 -2.98 -17.26
C PRO A 50 -12.63 -4.02 -16.38
N ILE A 51 -13.86 -3.71 -15.97
CA ILE A 51 -14.72 -4.61 -15.18
C ILE A 51 -15.05 -5.87 -15.97
N THR A 52 -15.27 -5.73 -17.28
CA THR A 52 -15.67 -6.84 -18.18
C THR A 52 -14.67 -8.00 -18.18
N SER A 53 -13.37 -7.72 -18.03
CA SER A 53 -12.32 -8.75 -18.00
C SER A 53 -11.90 -9.14 -16.57
N ASN A 54 -12.37 -8.44 -15.55
CA ASN A 54 -11.92 -8.59 -14.16
C ASN A 54 -13.09 -8.58 -13.16
N ALA A 55 -14.23 -9.15 -13.53
CA ALA A 55 -15.46 -9.10 -12.73
C ALA A 55 -15.28 -9.66 -11.31
N ALA A 56 -14.50 -10.75 -11.17
CA ALA A 56 -14.21 -11.34 -9.87
C ALA A 56 -13.41 -10.39 -8.97
N LEU A 57 -12.37 -9.72 -9.50
CA LEU A 57 -11.58 -8.76 -8.75
C LEU A 57 -12.40 -7.51 -8.40
N PHE A 58 -13.24 -7.04 -9.33
CA PHE A 58 -14.16 -5.92 -9.08
C PHE A 58 -15.15 -6.21 -7.97
N SER A 59 -15.66 -7.45 -7.86
CA SER A 59 -16.58 -7.81 -6.77
C SER A 59 -15.95 -7.72 -5.37
N ILE A 60 -14.62 -7.75 -5.29
CA ILE A 60 -13.86 -7.65 -4.03
C ILE A 60 -13.47 -6.19 -3.76
N LEU A 61 -12.90 -5.50 -4.75
CA LEU A 61 -12.36 -4.14 -4.58
C LEU A 61 -13.41 -3.03 -4.75
N GLY A 62 -14.47 -3.30 -5.52
CA GLY A 62 -15.45 -2.30 -5.91
C GLY A 62 -14.79 -1.07 -6.53
N THR A 63 -15.23 0.11 -6.11
CA THR A 63 -14.66 1.41 -6.51
C THR A 63 -13.82 2.06 -5.40
N THR A 64 -13.43 1.30 -4.36
CA THR A 64 -12.72 1.82 -3.18
C THR A 64 -11.46 2.61 -3.54
N TYR A 65 -10.76 2.20 -4.61
CA TYR A 65 -9.53 2.85 -5.06
C TYR A 65 -9.73 3.75 -6.29
N GLY A 66 -10.96 3.88 -6.79
CA GLY A 66 -11.30 4.70 -7.96
C GLY A 66 -11.96 3.93 -9.11
N GLY A 67 -12.04 4.59 -10.26
CA GLY A 67 -12.81 4.15 -11.43
C GLY A 67 -14.27 4.61 -11.40
N ASN A 68 -15.03 4.26 -12.44
CA ASN A 68 -16.41 4.71 -12.58
C ASN A 68 -17.45 3.70 -12.07
N GLY A 69 -17.03 2.50 -11.68
CA GLY A 69 -17.91 1.45 -11.16
C GLY A 69 -18.86 0.84 -12.18
N ILE A 70 -18.75 1.22 -13.46
CA ILE A 70 -19.62 0.77 -14.56
C ILE A 70 -18.79 0.04 -15.62
N THR A 71 -17.73 0.67 -16.11
CA THR A 71 -16.80 0.09 -17.09
C THR A 71 -15.43 -0.17 -16.50
N THR A 72 -15.02 0.58 -15.48
CA THR A 72 -13.68 0.51 -14.89
C THR A 72 -13.70 0.62 -13.37
N PHE A 73 -12.67 0.05 -12.77
CA PHE A 73 -12.29 0.20 -11.36
C PHE A 73 -10.77 0.36 -11.27
N ALA A 74 -10.27 0.93 -10.18
CA ALA A 74 -8.84 1.09 -9.96
C ALA A 74 -8.28 0.02 -9.02
N LEU A 75 -7.01 -0.34 -9.22
CA LEU A 75 -6.22 -1.06 -8.24
C LEU A 75 -5.79 -0.13 -7.09
N PRO A 76 -5.36 -0.66 -5.93
CA PRO A 76 -4.66 0.14 -4.93
C PRO A 76 -3.40 0.78 -5.54
N ASP A 77 -3.11 2.02 -5.15
CA ASP A 77 -1.82 2.67 -5.41
C ASP A 77 -0.94 2.52 -4.16
N LEU A 78 0.10 1.69 -4.26
CA LEU A 78 1.10 1.50 -3.21
C LEU A 78 2.49 2.02 -3.64
N GLN A 79 2.58 2.82 -4.69
CA GLN A 79 3.86 3.41 -5.12
C GLN A 79 4.30 4.47 -4.11
N GLY A 80 5.49 4.31 -3.54
CA GLY A 80 6.01 5.20 -2.49
C GLY A 80 5.24 5.13 -1.17
N ARG A 81 4.37 4.12 -0.98
CA ARG A 81 3.50 4.01 0.19
C ARG A 81 3.73 2.68 0.91
N VAL A 82 3.54 2.71 2.22
CA VAL A 82 3.51 1.50 3.05
C VAL A 82 2.05 1.14 3.31
N ALA A 83 1.71 -0.13 3.09
CA ALA A 83 0.38 -0.63 3.44
C ALA A 83 0.21 -0.68 4.96
N VAL A 84 -0.90 -0.12 5.45
CA VAL A 84 -1.31 -0.18 6.86
C VAL A 84 -2.60 -0.98 6.96
N GLY A 85 -2.75 -1.75 8.04
CA GLY A 85 -3.98 -2.50 8.29
C GLY A 85 -5.17 -1.56 8.47
N ALA A 86 -6.25 -1.80 7.75
CA ALA A 86 -7.45 -0.99 7.88
C ALA A 86 -8.10 -1.18 9.27
N ASP A 87 -8.59 -0.08 9.84
CA ASP A 87 -9.34 -0.05 11.10
C ASP A 87 -10.48 0.99 11.01
N GLY A 88 -11.12 1.30 12.14
CA GLY A 88 -12.21 2.28 12.16
C GLY A 88 -11.77 3.73 11.89
N ALA A 89 -10.51 4.06 12.15
CA ALA A 89 -9.95 5.40 11.91
C ALA A 89 -9.28 5.50 10.53
N HIS A 90 -8.82 4.38 9.99
CA HIS A 90 -8.14 4.23 8.70
C HIS A 90 -8.91 3.22 7.85
N PRO A 91 -10.05 3.61 7.26
CA PRO A 91 -10.82 2.72 6.39
C PRO A 91 -10.01 2.34 5.13
N LEU A 92 -10.39 1.25 4.48
CA LEU A 92 -9.80 0.83 3.21
C LEU A 92 -9.83 1.96 2.17
N GLY A 93 -8.72 2.13 1.45
CA GLY A 93 -8.57 3.18 0.43
C GLY A 93 -8.20 4.56 0.97
N LEU A 94 -8.18 4.78 2.30
CA LEU A 94 -7.70 6.03 2.86
C LEU A 94 -6.19 6.19 2.62
N THR A 95 -5.81 7.29 1.99
CA THR A 95 -4.42 7.73 1.90
C THR A 95 -4.11 8.71 3.02
N PHE A 96 -3.03 8.45 3.77
CA PHE A 96 -2.59 9.28 4.88
C PHE A 96 -1.07 9.21 5.07
N GLY A 97 -0.52 10.09 5.91
CA GLY A 97 0.91 10.22 6.15
C GLY A 97 1.59 11.28 5.28
N GLU A 98 2.79 11.69 5.69
CA GLU A 98 3.64 12.67 5.01
C GLU A 98 5.09 12.17 5.01
N GLU A 99 5.78 12.29 3.87
CA GLU A 99 7.23 11.99 3.74
C GLU A 99 8.10 13.06 4.43
N SER A 100 7.60 14.28 4.53
CA SER A 100 8.29 15.38 5.20
C SER A 100 7.28 16.29 5.89
N THR A 101 7.57 16.66 7.14
CA THR A 101 6.74 17.58 7.92
C THR A 101 7.51 18.87 8.23
N ALA A 102 6.86 20.02 8.10
CA ALA A 102 7.46 21.30 8.44
C ALA A 102 7.20 21.61 9.91
N LEU A 103 8.26 21.67 10.72
CA LEU A 103 8.12 22.02 12.14
C LEU A 103 7.88 23.52 12.31
N THR A 104 6.69 23.87 12.77
CA THR A 104 6.30 25.22 13.13
C THR A 104 6.66 25.54 14.59
N ALA A 105 6.78 26.83 14.94
CA ALA A 105 7.11 27.25 16.31
C ALA A 105 6.16 26.66 17.40
N PRO A 106 4.84 26.46 17.17
CA PRO A 106 3.97 25.76 18.11
C PRO A 106 4.29 24.26 18.32
N GLN A 107 5.01 23.62 17.41
CA GLN A 107 5.42 22.20 17.53
C GLN A 107 6.74 22.03 18.30
N LEU A 108 7.36 23.13 18.72
CA LEU A 108 8.58 23.13 19.54
C LEU A 108 8.24 23.58 20.97
N PRO A 109 8.84 22.95 22.01
CA PRO A 109 8.72 23.47 23.36
C PRO A 109 9.13 24.96 23.42
N PRO A 110 8.36 25.81 24.14
CA PRO A 110 8.76 27.19 24.35
C PRO A 110 10.14 27.25 25.00
N HIS A 111 11.08 27.95 24.34
CA HIS A 111 12.41 28.19 24.87
C HIS A 111 12.87 29.60 24.48
N ASP A 112 13.63 30.23 25.37
CA ASP A 112 14.29 31.51 25.16
C ASP A 112 15.72 31.48 25.73
N HIS A 113 16.53 32.44 25.33
CA HIS A 113 17.85 32.69 25.89
C HIS A 113 17.98 34.16 26.22
N THR A 114 18.52 34.47 27.39
CA THR A 114 18.83 35.84 27.80
C THR A 114 20.18 36.26 27.21
N LEU A 115 20.19 37.40 26.52
CA LEU A 115 21.39 37.98 25.93
C LEU A 115 22.08 38.92 26.91
N PRO A 116 23.44 39.03 26.87
CA PRO A 116 24.14 40.10 27.56
C PRO A 116 23.61 41.47 27.08
N GLY A 117 22.99 42.24 27.99
CA GLY A 117 22.33 43.51 27.67
C GLY A 117 20.79 43.49 27.76
N GLY A 118 20.17 42.37 28.12
CA GLY A 118 18.75 42.31 28.51
C GLY A 118 17.76 41.98 27.40
N GLY A 119 18.22 41.65 26.19
CA GLY A 119 17.38 41.05 25.15
C GLY A 119 17.07 39.58 25.44
N VAL A 120 15.95 39.08 24.95
CA VAL A 120 15.61 37.65 24.93
C VAL A 120 15.48 37.17 23.49
N THR A 121 16.04 36.01 23.17
CA THR A 121 15.82 35.35 21.88
C THR A 121 14.42 34.74 21.89
N GLY A 122 13.59 35.00 20.87
CA GLY A 122 12.32 34.27 20.71
C GLY A 122 12.53 32.80 20.34
N SER A 123 11.52 31.96 20.58
CA SER A 123 11.50 30.59 20.05
C SER A 123 11.63 30.63 18.52
N THR A 124 12.70 30.05 17.99
CA THR A 124 12.97 30.01 16.55
C THR A 124 12.58 28.63 16.00
N GLY A 125 11.56 28.60 15.14
CA GLY A 125 11.15 27.45 14.36
C GLY A 125 10.93 27.91 12.93
N GLY A 126 11.96 27.79 12.10
CA GLY A 126 12.01 28.37 10.76
C GLY A 126 11.17 27.65 9.70
N GLY A 127 10.19 26.82 10.11
CA GLY A 127 9.34 26.05 9.20
C GLY A 127 10.12 25.09 8.30
N GLN A 128 11.33 24.70 8.72
CA GLN A 128 12.18 23.86 7.88
C GLN A 128 11.59 22.45 7.80
N PRO A 129 11.46 21.88 6.59
CA PRO A 129 11.00 20.51 6.42
C PRO A 129 12.00 19.54 7.06
N VAL A 130 11.49 18.63 7.87
CA VAL A 130 12.25 17.46 8.35
C VAL A 130 11.74 16.22 7.64
N ASN A 131 12.67 15.42 7.12
CA ASN A 131 12.36 14.14 6.50
C ASN A 131 11.81 13.18 7.59
N ASN A 132 10.66 12.57 7.29
CA ASN A 132 9.95 11.64 8.16
C ASN A 132 10.06 10.18 7.66
N ASP A 133 10.89 9.93 6.64
CA ASP A 133 11.12 8.61 6.10
C ASP A 133 11.98 7.79 7.06
N GLN A 134 11.43 6.65 7.47
CA GLN A 134 12.23 5.63 8.11
C GLN A 134 13.23 5.02 7.11
N PRO A 135 14.38 4.49 7.58
CA PRO A 135 15.26 3.69 6.75
C PRO A 135 14.47 2.52 6.14
N SER A 136 14.24 2.58 4.83
CA SER A 136 13.34 1.68 4.13
C SER A 136 13.96 1.20 2.80
N LEU A 137 13.53 0.03 2.35
CA LEU A 137 13.90 -0.52 1.05
C LEU A 137 12.63 -0.70 0.22
N ALA A 138 12.59 -0.07 -0.95
CA ALA A 138 11.46 -0.20 -1.86
C ALA A 138 11.42 -1.60 -2.48
N VAL A 139 10.26 -2.26 -2.36
CA VAL A 139 9.90 -3.49 -3.06
C VAL A 139 8.58 -3.26 -3.78
N THR A 140 8.33 -4.02 -4.85
CA THR A 140 7.09 -3.88 -5.62
C THR A 140 5.97 -4.60 -4.89
N TYR A 141 4.83 -3.93 -4.74
CA TYR A 141 3.58 -4.58 -4.33
C TYR A 141 2.86 -5.11 -5.56
N LEU A 142 2.51 -6.39 -5.54
CA LEU A 142 1.69 -7.02 -6.56
C LEU A 142 0.33 -7.38 -5.97
N ILE A 143 -0.70 -7.33 -6.80
CA ILE A 143 -2.05 -7.80 -6.50
C ILE A 143 -2.44 -8.95 -7.44
N ALA A 144 -3.00 -10.02 -6.87
CA ALA A 144 -3.48 -11.15 -7.65
C ALA A 144 -4.77 -10.77 -8.39
N VAL A 145 -4.71 -10.75 -9.73
CA VAL A 145 -5.87 -10.49 -10.60
C VAL A 145 -6.57 -11.78 -11.05
N THR A 146 -5.91 -12.92 -10.88
CA THR A 146 -6.47 -14.26 -11.05
C THR A 146 -6.13 -15.12 -9.84
N GLY A 147 -6.99 -16.08 -9.47
CA GLY A 147 -6.77 -16.94 -8.32
C GLY A 147 -8.04 -17.60 -7.82
N ILE A 148 -8.00 -18.13 -6.60
CA ILE A 148 -9.18 -18.69 -5.95
C ILE A 148 -10.06 -17.53 -5.48
N PHE A 149 -11.34 -17.56 -5.82
CA PHE A 149 -12.30 -16.60 -5.26
C PHE A 149 -12.44 -16.87 -3.75
N PRO A 150 -12.25 -15.86 -2.88
CA PRO A 150 -12.43 -16.04 -1.46
C PRO A 150 -13.92 -16.23 -1.15
N GLY A 151 -14.37 -17.49 -1.09
CA GLY A 151 -15.70 -17.84 -0.62
C GLY A 151 -15.74 -17.83 0.90
N HIS A 152 -16.75 -17.18 1.49
CA HIS A 152 -17.15 -17.50 2.85
C HIS A 152 -17.73 -18.92 2.82
N GLY A 153 -17.12 -19.87 3.54
CA GLY A 153 -17.63 -21.24 3.54
C GLY A 153 -19.06 -21.31 4.07
N SER A 154 -20.02 -21.61 3.20
CA SER A 154 -21.14 -22.49 3.55
C SER A 154 -21.08 -23.63 2.54
N GLY A 155 -20.85 -24.84 3.04
CA GLY A 155 -20.67 -26.01 2.19
C GLY A 155 -21.86 -26.30 1.28
N ALA A 156 -21.53 -26.87 0.12
CA ALA A 156 -22.38 -27.69 -0.71
C ALA A 156 -23.74 -27.10 -1.17
N ASP A 157 -23.73 -26.41 -2.30
CA ASP A 157 -24.84 -26.41 -3.27
C ASP A 157 -24.37 -25.96 -4.66
N PHE A 158 -23.51 -26.79 -5.28
CA PHE A 158 -23.54 -26.91 -6.73
C PHE A 158 -24.63 -27.92 -7.10
N ASP A 159 -25.78 -27.43 -7.59
CA ASP A 159 -26.61 -28.12 -8.59
C ASP A 159 -27.68 -27.16 -9.14
N PRO A 160 -28.17 -27.36 -10.37
CA PRO A 160 -27.54 -27.12 -11.66
C PRO A 160 -28.05 -25.85 -12.38
#